data_AF-A0A8X6KDI7-F1
#
_entry.id   AF-A0A8X6KDI7-F1
#
_cell.length_a   1.000
_cell.length_b   1.000
_cell.length_c   1.000
_cell.angle_alpha   90.00
_cell.angle_beta   90.00
_cell.angle_gamma   90.00
#
_symmetry.space_group_name_H-M   'P 1'
#
loop_
_entity.id
_entity.type
_entity.pdbx_description
1 polymer ?
#
loop_
_entity_poly.entity_id
_entity_poly.type
_entity_poly.pdbx_seq_one_letter_code
_entity_poly.pdbx_strand_id
1 'polypeptide(L)'
;MQDGKKAKSTKNKVSNPIHILQEACKRFSLSCLSKRLDGIQLIDGKISVVESDKMKCLTFERQSMSNLYDVNLISSNGNTFGCHKCILAARLDYFHCMLGSCWAEGWIDGKNQ
;
A
#
# COMPACT_ATOMS: atom_id res chain seq x y z
N MET A 1 -7.17 -20.46 -54.46
CA MET A 1 -8.38 -20.66 -53.65
C MET A 1 -7.96 -20.98 -52.23
N GLN A 2 -8.16 -19.99 -51.35
CA GLN A 2 -8.31 -20.02 -49.89
C GLN A 2 -7.25 -20.72 -49.02
N ASP A 3 -6.31 -19.88 -48.56
CA ASP A 3 -5.60 -20.00 -47.29
C ASP A 3 -6.58 -20.05 -46.11
N GLY A 4 -6.59 -21.19 -45.41
CA GLY A 4 -7.36 -21.39 -44.20
C GLY A 4 -6.79 -20.62 -43.00
N LYS A 5 -7.21 -19.36 -42.85
CA LYS A 5 -7.04 -18.59 -41.59
C LYS A 5 -7.75 -19.32 -40.45
N LYS A 6 -7.00 -20.06 -39.62
CA LYS A 6 -7.49 -20.55 -38.33
C LYS A 6 -7.74 -19.35 -37.40
N ALA A 7 -9.01 -19.09 -37.15
CA ALA A 7 -9.51 -18.11 -36.19
C ALA A 7 -8.86 -18.36 -34.81
N LYS A 8 -8.19 -17.33 -34.27
CA LYS A 8 -7.76 -17.31 -32.87
C LYS A 8 -9.00 -17.25 -32.00
N SER A 9 -9.38 -18.41 -31.47
CA SER A 9 -10.38 -18.56 -30.41
C SER A 9 -9.98 -17.72 -29.20
N THR A 10 -10.68 -16.60 -29.00
CA THR A 10 -10.65 -15.78 -27.79
C THR A 10 -11.22 -16.57 -26.61
N LYS A 11 -10.41 -17.45 -26.02
CA LYS A 11 -10.76 -18.08 -24.74
C LYS A 11 -10.52 -17.04 -23.65
N ASN A 12 -11.59 -16.61 -22.99
CA ASN A 12 -11.57 -15.95 -21.69
C ASN A 12 -10.81 -16.84 -20.70
N LYS A 13 -9.49 -16.67 -20.66
CA LYS A 13 -8.62 -17.31 -19.67
C LYS A 13 -8.87 -16.56 -18.38
N VAL A 14 -9.57 -17.18 -17.43
CA VAL A 14 -9.59 -16.70 -16.04
C VAL A 14 -8.12 -16.59 -15.64
N SER A 15 -7.61 -15.37 -15.64
CA SER A 15 -6.18 -15.13 -15.50
C SER A 15 -5.82 -15.49 -14.06
N ASN A 16 -4.93 -16.45 -13.90
CA ASN A 16 -4.52 -16.95 -12.59
C ASN A 16 -4.07 -15.73 -11.74
N PRO A 17 -4.65 -15.50 -10.55
CA PRO A 17 -4.32 -14.35 -9.71
C PRO A 17 -2.83 -14.28 -9.36
N ILE A 18 -2.15 -15.43 -9.27
CA ILE A 18 -0.70 -15.51 -9.04
C ILE A 18 0.04 -14.88 -10.23
N HIS A 19 -0.37 -15.17 -11.46
CA HIS A 19 0.25 -14.61 -12.66
C HIS A 19 -0.01 -13.10 -12.78
N ILE A 20 -1.22 -12.64 -12.45
CA ILE A 20 -1.51 -11.18 -12.40
C ILE A 20 -0.57 -10.49 -11.41
N LEU A 21 -0.40 -11.09 -10.24
CA LEU A 21 0.45 -10.54 -9.19
C LEU A 21 1.95 -10.60 -9.57
N GLN A 22 2.41 -11.67 -10.23
CA GLN A 22 3.78 -11.76 -10.75
C GLN A 22 4.07 -10.66 -11.79
N GLU A 23 3.15 -10.40 -12.71
CA GLU A 23 3.29 -9.30 -13.67
C GLU A 23 3.30 -7.93 -12.98
N ALA A 24 2.46 -7.72 -11.96
CA ALA A 24 2.52 -6.51 -11.15
C ALA A 24 3.87 -6.37 -10.43
N CYS A 25 4.41 -7.45 -9.87
CA CYS A 25 5.73 -7.44 -9.21
C CYS A 25 6.83 -7.03 -10.18
N LYS A 26 6.80 -7.51 -11.44
CA LYS A 26 7.75 -7.08 -12.48
C LYS A 26 7.62 -5.59 -12.78
N ARG A 27 6.39 -5.09 -12.93
CA ARG A 27 6.11 -3.66 -13.22
C ARG A 27 6.55 -2.71 -12.12
N PHE A 28 6.41 -3.10 -10.86
CA PHE A 28 6.78 -2.29 -9.69
C PHE A 28 8.17 -2.65 -9.13
N SER A 29 8.95 -3.47 -9.84
CA SER A 29 10.28 -3.92 -9.44
C SER A 29 10.34 -4.56 -8.03
N LEU A 30 9.29 -5.27 -7.64
CA LEU A 30 9.16 -5.96 -6.34
C LEU A 30 9.82 -7.35 -6.39
N SER A 31 11.14 -7.38 -6.56
CA SER A 31 11.90 -8.62 -6.77
C SER A 31 11.77 -9.64 -5.63
N CYS A 32 11.75 -9.18 -4.37
CA CYS A 32 11.54 -10.04 -3.20
C CYS A 32 10.16 -10.70 -3.21
N LEU A 33 9.11 -9.96 -3.56
CA LEU A 33 7.76 -10.50 -3.63
C LEU A 33 7.63 -11.48 -4.80
N SER A 34 8.23 -11.16 -5.96
CA SER A 34 8.23 -12.06 -7.13
C SER A 34 8.81 -13.43 -6.80
N LYS A 35 9.98 -13.49 -6.14
CA LYS A 35 10.60 -14.77 -5.74
C LYS A 35 9.71 -15.60 -4.82
N ARG A 36 8.93 -14.94 -3.95
CA ARG A 36 8.02 -15.63 -3.03
C ARG A 36 6.81 -16.21 -3.74
N LEU A 37 6.36 -15.60 -4.83
CA LEU A 37 5.25 -16.12 -5.62
C LEU A 37 5.62 -17.43 -6.33
N ASP A 38 6.90 -17.72 -6.55
CA ASP A 38 7.37 -18.98 -7.14
C ASP A 38 7.08 -20.18 -6.22
N GLY A 39 7.06 -19.95 -4.90
CA GLY A 39 6.69 -20.95 -3.88
C GLY A 39 5.19 -21.11 -3.65
N ILE A 40 4.33 -20.42 -4.43
CA ILE A 40 2.87 -20.42 -4.28
C ILE A 40 2.22 -21.01 -5.53
N GLN A 41 1.23 -21.87 -5.34
CA GLN A 41 0.51 -22.52 -6.44
C GLN A 41 -1.00 -22.43 -6.25
N LEU A 42 -1.73 -22.45 -7.36
CA LEU A 42 -3.19 -22.55 -7.38
C LEU A 42 -3.56 -24.01 -7.66
N ILE A 43 -3.98 -24.73 -6.63
CA ILE A 43 -4.34 -26.16 -6.68
C ILE A 43 -5.84 -26.26 -6.41
N ASP A 44 -6.59 -26.84 -7.34
CA ASP A 44 -8.06 -27.00 -7.25
C ASP A 44 -8.81 -25.68 -6.93
N GLY A 45 -8.33 -24.57 -7.48
CA GLY A 45 -8.92 -23.24 -7.26
C GLY A 45 -8.58 -22.62 -5.90
N LYS A 46 -7.78 -23.29 -5.07
CA LYS A 46 -7.29 -22.79 -3.78
C LYS A 46 -5.81 -22.41 -3.86
N ILE A 47 -5.46 -21.30 -3.24
CA ILE A 47 -4.06 -20.86 -3.13
C ILE A 47 -3.39 -21.69 -2.03
N SER A 48 -2.31 -22.39 -2.40
CA SER A 48 -1.52 -23.24 -1.52
C SER A 48 -0.07 -22.79 -1.53
N VAL A 49 0.56 -22.79 -0.36
CA VAL A 49 1.99 -22.51 -0.20
C VAL A 49 2.75 -23.82 -0.29
N VAL A 50 3.65 -23.92 -1.27
CA VAL A 50 4.49 -25.10 -1.51
C VAL A 50 5.85 -24.92 -0.83
N GLU A 51 6.36 -23.69 -0.81
CA GLU A 51 7.60 -23.33 -0.13
C GLU A 51 7.39 -22.05 0.69
N SER A 52 7.70 -22.11 1.99
CA SER A 52 7.52 -20.97 2.90
C SER A 52 8.82 -20.20 3.08
N ASP A 53 8.85 -18.95 2.62
CA ASP A 53 9.91 -18.00 2.96
C ASP A 53 9.53 -17.18 4.20
N LYS A 54 10.42 -17.12 5.20
CA LYS A 54 10.21 -16.34 6.43
C LYS A 54 10.56 -14.89 6.18
N MET A 55 9.54 -14.02 6.12
CA MET A 55 9.77 -12.58 5.99
C MET A 55 10.39 -12.00 7.25
N LYS A 56 11.29 -11.02 7.05
CA LYS A 56 11.61 -10.03 8.08
C LYS A 56 10.32 -9.27 8.43
N CYS A 57 10.00 -9.20 9.71
CA CYS A 57 8.91 -8.37 10.18
C CYS A 57 9.13 -6.92 9.72
N LEU A 58 8.08 -6.27 9.23
CA LEU A 58 8.13 -4.86 8.90
C LEU A 58 8.36 -4.08 10.19
N THR A 59 9.51 -3.42 10.29
CA THR A 59 9.83 -2.55 11.42
C THR A 59 9.36 -1.14 11.11
N PHE A 60 8.56 -0.56 12.00
CA PHE A 60 8.19 0.84 11.90
C PHE A 60 9.27 1.71 12.55
N GLU A 61 9.88 2.58 11.75
CA GLU A 61 10.83 3.58 12.23
C GLU A 61 10.22 4.97 12.06
N ARG A 62 9.93 5.64 13.17
CA ARG A 62 9.17 6.91 13.20
C ARG A 62 9.84 8.02 12.40
N GLN A 63 11.17 8.07 12.43
CA GLN A 63 11.95 9.13 11.79
C GLN A 63 12.41 8.77 10.38
N SER A 64 12.11 7.54 9.92
CA SER A 64 12.38 7.16 8.54
C SER A 64 11.50 7.97 7.57
N MET A 65 12.02 8.23 6.38
CA MET A 65 11.27 8.91 5.30
C MET A 65 10.76 10.31 5.66
N SER A 66 11.52 11.09 6.43
CA SER A 66 11.17 12.48 6.79
C SER A 66 10.94 13.40 5.58
N ASN A 67 11.51 13.05 4.43
CA ASN A 67 11.25 13.72 3.15
C ASN A 67 9.81 13.54 2.63
N LEU A 68 9.02 12.64 3.22
CA LEU A 68 7.61 12.40 2.90
C LEU A 68 6.66 12.97 3.97
N TYR A 69 7.15 13.82 4.88
CA TYR A 69 6.27 14.54 5.79
C TYR A 69 5.32 15.44 5.00
N ASP A 70 4.03 15.35 5.31
CA ASP A 70 2.93 16.03 4.61
C ASP A 70 2.07 16.89 5.55
N VAL A 71 2.41 16.92 6.84
CA VAL A 71 1.80 17.79 7.87
C VAL A 71 2.82 18.13 8.95
N ASN A 72 2.68 19.32 9.53
CA ASN A 72 3.43 19.77 10.70
C ASN A 72 2.48 19.93 11.87
N LEU A 73 2.82 19.33 13.02
CA LEU A 73 2.16 19.60 14.29
C LEU A 73 2.95 20.67 15.03
N ILE A 74 2.27 21.69 15.54
CA ILE A 74 2.88 22.75 16.36
C ILE A 74 2.34 22.57 17.77
N SER A 75 3.22 22.29 18.73
CA SER A 75 2.82 22.23 20.13
C SER A 75 2.64 23.62 20.72
N SER A 76 1.94 23.71 21.86
CA SER A 76 1.68 24.97 22.57
C SER A 76 2.95 25.74 22.96
N ASN A 77 4.08 25.07 23.09
CA ASN A 77 5.39 25.67 23.35
C ASN A 77 6.15 26.10 22.07
N GLY A 78 5.50 26.05 20.89
CA GLY A 78 6.06 26.48 19.60
C GLY A 78 6.94 25.46 18.87
N ASN A 79 7.16 24.27 19.44
CA ASN A 79 7.94 23.24 18.74
C ASN A 79 7.15 22.66 17.55
N THR A 80 7.85 22.45 16.44
CA THR A 80 7.26 21.91 15.20
C THR A 80 7.71 20.47 14.96
N PHE A 81 6.76 19.58 14.68
CA PHE A 81 6.99 18.16 14.41
C PHE A 81 6.48 17.80 13.01
N GLY A 82 7.41 17.49 12.11
CA GLY A 82 7.08 16.89 10.82
C GLY A 82 6.50 15.50 11.01
N CYS A 83 5.34 15.26 10.41
CA CYS A 83 4.56 14.04 10.59
C CYS A 83 3.99 13.54 9.26
N HIS A 84 3.46 12.30 9.29
CA HIS A 84 2.70 11.74 8.19
C HIS A 84 1.22 11.64 8.56
N LYS A 85 0.34 12.23 7.74
CA LYS A 85 -1.12 12.21 7.94
C LYS A 85 -1.66 10.80 8.10
N CYS A 86 -1.24 9.87 7.23
CA CYS A 86 -1.70 8.48 7.28
C CYS A 86 -1.32 7.76 8.58
N ILE A 87 -0.17 8.08 9.16
CA ILE A 87 0.28 7.51 10.43
C ILE A 87 -0.51 8.09 11.61
N LEU A 88 -0.80 9.39 11.58
CA LEU A 88 -1.62 10.05 12.60
C LEU A 88 -3.05 9.50 12.59
N ALA A 89 -3.68 9.44 11.41
CA ALA A 89 -5.02 8.91 11.22
C ALA A 89 -5.15 7.43 11.61
N ALA A 90 -4.12 6.62 11.40
CA ALA A 90 -4.12 5.21 11.80
C ALA A 90 -3.98 4.98 13.32
N ARG A 91 -3.46 5.97 14.06
CA ARG A 91 -3.15 5.83 15.50
C ARG A 91 -4.16 6.48 16.43
N LEU A 92 -4.88 7.50 15.98
CA LEU A 92 -5.81 8.26 16.80
C LEU A 92 -7.03 8.70 15.97
N ASP A 93 -8.22 8.40 16.48
CA ASP A 93 -9.49 8.78 15.83
C ASP A 93 -9.63 10.29 15.68
N TYR A 94 -9.04 11.08 16.59
CA TYR A 94 -8.97 12.53 16.47
C TYR A 94 -8.39 12.97 15.12
N PHE A 95 -7.20 12.47 14.77
CA PHE A 95 -6.56 12.78 13.51
C PHE A 95 -7.28 12.13 12.33
N HIS A 96 -7.88 10.96 12.53
CA HIS A 96 -8.71 10.32 11.50
C HIS A 96 -9.89 11.21 11.11
N CYS A 97 -10.66 11.70 12.08
CA CYS A 97 -11.78 12.61 11.85
C CYS A 97 -11.29 13.95 11.28
N MET A 98 -10.26 14.55 11.87
CA MET A 98 -9.73 15.85 11.41
C MET A 98 -9.25 15.80 9.96
N LEU A 99 -8.49 14.77 9.58
CA LEU A 99 -7.88 14.68 8.26
C LEU A 99 -8.79 14.02 7.21
N GLY A 100 -9.74 13.18 7.65
CA GLY A 100 -10.61 12.38 6.77
C GLY A 100 -12.03 12.93 6.57
N SER A 101 -12.56 13.68 7.53
CA SER A 101 -13.97 14.13 7.53
C SER A 101 -14.15 15.66 7.48
N CYS A 102 -13.11 16.40 7.07
CA CYS A 102 -13.11 17.87 6.98
C CYS A 102 -13.52 18.56 8.30
N TRP A 103 -13.32 17.89 9.44
CA TRP A 103 -13.48 18.49 10.74
C TRP A 103 -12.25 19.34 11.06
N ALA A 104 -12.46 20.57 11.53
CA ALA A 104 -11.38 21.45 11.97
C ALA A 104 -11.52 21.69 13.48
N GLU A 105 -10.40 21.60 14.18
CA GLU A 105 -10.29 22.12 15.54
C GLU A 105 -10.58 23.63 15.50
N GLY A 106 -11.38 24.13 16.44
CA GLY A 106 -11.74 25.54 16.49
C GLY A 106 -10.50 26.41 16.61
N TRP A 107 -10.17 27.16 15.56
CA TRP A 107 -9.10 28.14 15.60
C TRP A 107 -9.49 29.30 16.51
N ILE A 108 -8.99 29.30 17.74
CA ILE A 108 -8.97 30.48 18.58
C ILE A 108 -7.78 31.33 18.18
N ASP A 109 -8.05 32.49 17.56
CA ASP A 109 -7.02 33.50 17.30
C ASP A 109 -6.34 33.87 18.63
N GLY A 110 -5.02 33.73 18.68
CA GLY A 110 -4.19 33.99 19.87
C GLY A 110 -4.08 35.47 20.23
N LYS A 111 -5.12 36.26 19.96
CA LYS A 111 -5.24 37.65 20.41
C LYS A 111 -6.29 37.73 21.51
N ASN A 112 -5.88 37.39 22.73
CA ASN A 112 -6.31 38.02 23.99
C ASN A 112 -5.74 37.23 25.17
N GLN A 113 -4.55 37.63 25.63
CA GLN A 113 -4.16 37.61 27.04
C GLN A 113 -3.08 38.67 27.28
#